data_AF-A0A0P9F331-F1
#
_entry.id   AF-A0A0P9F331-F1
#
_cell.length_a   1.000
_cell.length_b   1.000
_cell.length_c   1.000
_cell.angle_alpha   90.00
_cell.angle_beta   90.00
_cell.angle_gamma   90.00
#
_symmetry.space_group_name_H-M   'P 1'
#
loop_
_entity.id
_entity.type
_entity.pdbx_description
1 polymer ?
#
loop_
_entity_poly.entity_id
_entity_poly.type
_entity_poly.pdbx_seq_one_letter_code
_entity_poly.pdbx_strand_id
1 'polypeptide(L)'
;ESRDETPGALPDLLGVLLLVGASALLAFSIVQSESQGWGNGAVLGALVAGALVLVAFAVRSARVASPALDLSLFRDRSFSLANAGMFFYSIGFTAMFFGSIFFLTRIWGYPLVRAGMALMPGPLMVVLFAPITGRLAGIYGHRRLLVPGGIIHALGAAVLLFGVGGTPHFLS
;
A
#
# COMPACT_ATOMS: atom_id res chain seq x y z
N GLU A 1 18.92 -17.82 3.12
CA GLU A 1 19.08 -18.83 2.07
C GLU A 1 18.59 -18.24 0.75
N SER A 2 19.38 -17.34 0.15
CA SER A 2 19.18 -16.85 -1.21
C SER A 2 20.29 -17.48 -2.05
N ARG A 3 19.94 -18.49 -2.84
CA ARG A 3 20.83 -19.00 -3.88
C ARG A 3 20.83 -17.97 -5.00
N ASP A 4 21.79 -17.05 -4.94
CA ASP A 4 22.21 -16.29 -6.12
C ASP A 4 22.92 -17.28 -7.06
N GLU A 5 22.16 -17.87 -7.97
CA GLU A 5 22.68 -18.73 -9.03
C GLU A 5 22.31 -18.18 -10.39
N THR A 6 22.94 -17.06 -10.78
CA THR A 6 23.57 -16.93 -12.12
C THR A 6 24.41 -15.64 -12.20
N PRO A 7 25.75 -15.74 -12.12
CA PRO A 7 26.64 -14.65 -12.50
C PRO A 7 26.53 -14.44 -14.02
N GLY A 8 25.84 -13.38 -14.46
CA GLY A 8 25.94 -12.89 -15.85
C GLY A 8 24.67 -12.49 -16.59
N ALA A 9 23.46 -12.66 -16.03
CA ALA A 9 22.26 -12.16 -16.69
C ALA A 9 22.10 -10.65 -16.43
N LEU A 10 22.16 -9.83 -17.48
CA LEU A 10 21.88 -8.39 -17.38
C LEU A 10 20.49 -8.18 -16.75
N PRO A 11 20.34 -7.24 -15.78
CA PRO A 11 19.04 -6.90 -15.22
C PRO A 11 18.07 -6.47 -16.33
N ASP A 12 16.79 -6.89 -16.26
CA ASP A 12 15.76 -6.46 -17.22
C ASP A 12 15.38 -4.99 -17.04
N LEU A 13 16.29 -4.10 -17.48
CA LEU A 13 16.14 -2.65 -17.37
C LEU A 13 14.88 -2.15 -18.06
N LEU A 14 14.53 -2.74 -19.21
CA LEU A 14 13.31 -2.38 -19.93
C LEU A 14 12.06 -2.83 -19.16
N GLY A 15 12.08 -3.99 -18.50
CA GLY A 15 11.01 -4.39 -17.57
C GLY A 15 10.84 -3.39 -16.43
N VAL A 16 11.94 -2.95 -15.82
CA VAL A 16 11.92 -1.92 -14.77
C VAL A 16 11.33 -0.60 -15.30
N LEU A 17 11.76 -0.15 -16.49
CA LEU A 17 11.23 1.07 -17.10
C LEU A 17 9.74 0.98 -17.41
N LEU A 18 9.26 -0.17 -17.89
CA LEU A 18 7.84 -0.40 -18.13
C LEU A 18 7.04 -0.37 -16.82
N LEU A 19 7.56 -1.00 -15.75
CA LEU A 19 6.91 -0.99 -14.45
C LEU A 19 6.83 0.43 -13.87
N VAL A 20 7.94 1.17 -13.88
CA VAL A 20 7.98 2.57 -13.42
C VAL A 20 7.04 3.44 -14.25
N GLY A 21 7.06 3.30 -15.58
CA GLY A 21 6.19 4.04 -16.49
C GLY A 21 4.71 3.75 -16.25
N ALA A 22 4.33 2.48 -16.08
CA ALA A 22 2.97 2.09 -15.74
C ALA A 22 2.52 2.70 -14.40
N SER A 23 3.34 2.56 -13.35
CA SER A 23 3.05 3.12 -12.03
C SER A 23 2.90 4.65 -12.09
N ALA A 24 3.76 5.34 -12.83
CA ALA A 24 3.71 6.79 -12.99
C ALA A 24 2.43 7.24 -13.72
N LEU A 25 2.06 6.58 -14.83
CA LEU A 25 0.84 6.90 -15.59
C LEU A 25 -0.43 6.66 -14.77
N LEU A 26 -0.50 5.54 -14.05
CA LEU A 26 -1.64 5.23 -13.20
C LEU A 26 -1.74 6.23 -12.03
N ALA A 27 -0.63 6.52 -11.34
CA ALA A 27 -0.60 7.52 -10.28
C ALA A 27 -0.99 8.92 -10.81
N PHE A 28 -0.45 9.32 -11.96
CA PHE A 28 -0.79 10.58 -12.62
C PHE A 28 -2.30 10.66 -12.92
N SER A 29 -2.89 9.59 -13.46
CA SER A 29 -4.33 9.58 -13.77
C SER A 29 -5.19 9.79 -12.51
N ILE A 30 -4.83 9.15 -11.39
CA ILE A 30 -5.55 9.28 -10.11
C ILE A 30 -5.42 10.71 -9.57
N VAL A 31 -4.19 11.25 -9.51
CA VAL A 31 -3.95 12.61 -9.00
C VAL A 31 -4.64 13.66 -9.87
N GLN A 32 -4.52 13.54 -11.20
CA GLN A 32 -5.09 14.51 -12.12
C GLN A 32 -6.62 14.42 -12.19
N SER A 33 -7.21 13.26 -11.88
CA SER A 33 -8.66 13.08 -11.83
C SER A 33 -9.34 13.96 -10.80
N GLU A 34 -8.65 14.34 -9.72
CA GLU A 34 -9.20 15.22 -8.68
C GLU A 34 -9.48 16.63 -9.24
N SER A 35 -8.54 17.17 -10.03
CA SER A 35 -8.63 18.55 -10.51
C SER A 35 -9.29 18.69 -11.88
N GLN A 36 -9.15 17.69 -12.77
CA GLN A 36 -9.68 17.73 -14.14
C GLN A 36 -10.92 16.85 -14.34
N GLY A 37 -11.26 16.01 -13.37
CA GLY A 37 -12.38 15.08 -13.44
C GLY A 37 -12.08 13.83 -14.28
N TRP A 38 -12.83 12.77 -14.00
CA TRP A 38 -12.70 11.47 -14.67
C TRP A 38 -13.11 11.47 -16.14
N GLY A 39 -13.93 12.44 -16.58
CA GLY A 39 -14.36 12.56 -17.98
C GLY A 39 -13.32 13.21 -18.90
N ASN A 40 -12.20 13.68 -18.36
CA ASN A 40 -11.17 14.35 -19.13
C ASN A 40 -10.39 13.34 -19.99
N GLY A 41 -10.24 13.64 -21.29
CA GLY A 41 -9.56 12.78 -22.24
C GLY A 41 -8.08 12.50 -21.91
N ALA A 42 -7.38 13.44 -21.27
CA ALA A 42 -6.00 13.23 -20.82
C ALA A 42 -5.92 12.28 -19.62
N VAL A 43 -6.87 12.37 -18.68
CA VAL A 43 -6.96 11.46 -17.52
C VAL A 43 -7.26 10.03 -17.99
N LEU A 44 -8.27 9.87 -18.84
CA LEU A 44 -8.63 8.57 -19.41
C LEU A 44 -7.52 8.02 -20.31
N GLY A 45 -6.90 8.88 -21.12
CA GLY A 45 -5.77 8.51 -21.97
C GLY A 45 -4.58 8.00 -21.15
N ALA A 46 -4.22 8.69 -20.07
CA ALA A 46 -3.15 8.26 -19.17
C ALA A 46 -3.51 6.96 -18.43
N LEU A 47 -4.77 6.79 -18.02
CA LEU A 47 -5.23 5.56 -17.37
C LEU A 47 -5.14 4.36 -18.31
N VAL A 48 -5.63 4.49 -19.55
CA VAL A 48 -5.56 3.42 -20.56
C VAL A 48 -4.10 3.16 -20.94
N ALA A 49 -3.29 4.19 -21.17
CA ALA A 49 -1.88 4.03 -21.47
C ALA A 49 -1.14 3.31 -20.32
N GLY A 50 -1.39 3.69 -19.07
CA GLY A 50 -0.82 3.01 -17.90
C GLY A 50 -1.20 1.55 -17.82
N ALA A 51 -2.46 1.21 -18.07
CA ALA A 51 -2.94 -0.17 -18.13
C ALA A 51 -2.27 -0.97 -19.25
N LEU A 52 -2.14 -0.39 -20.45
CA LEU A 52 -1.46 -1.03 -21.59
C LEU A 52 0.03 -1.28 -21.32
N VAL A 53 0.72 -0.31 -20.73
CA VAL A 53 2.14 -0.45 -20.34
C VAL A 53 2.30 -1.52 -19.26
N LEU A 54 1.37 -1.61 -18.31
CA LEU A 54 1.37 -2.65 -17.29
C LEU A 54 1.18 -4.05 -17.89
N VAL A 55 0.27 -4.19 -18.87
CA VAL A 55 0.08 -5.45 -19.61
C VAL A 55 1.35 -5.79 -20.40
N ALA A 56 1.97 -4.81 -21.05
CA ALA A 56 3.23 -5.01 -21.77
C ALA A 56 4.36 -5.48 -20.83
N PHE A 57 4.45 -4.90 -19.63
CA PHE A 57 5.35 -5.35 -18.57
C PHE A 57 5.09 -6.81 -18.17
N ALA A 58 3.83 -7.18 -17.93
CA ALA A 58 3.49 -8.55 -17.53
C ALA A 58 3.83 -9.56 -18.65
N VAL A 59 3.49 -9.26 -19.90
CA VAL A 59 3.80 -10.11 -21.06
C VAL A 59 5.32 -10.25 -21.24
N ARG A 60 6.08 -9.17 -21.04
CA ARG A 60 7.54 -9.20 -21.08
C ARG A 60 8.12 -10.06 -19.97
N SER A 61 7.69 -9.83 -18.74
CA SER A 61 8.17 -10.55 -17.55
C SER A 61 7.87 -12.06 -17.63
N ALA A 62 6.82 -12.45 -18.35
CA ALA A 62 6.51 -13.87 -18.61
C ALA A 62 7.40 -14.52 -19.70
N ARG A 63 8.12 -13.73 -20.51
CA ARG A 63 8.87 -14.21 -21.70
C ARG A 63 10.38 -14.07 -21.58
N VAL A 64 10.87 -13.15 -20.76
CA VAL A 64 12.31 -12.87 -20.61
C VAL A 64 12.95 -13.87 -19.63
N ALA A 65 14.19 -14.29 -19.91
CA ALA A 65 14.92 -15.27 -19.11
C ALA A 65 15.35 -14.76 -17.71
N SER A 66 15.60 -13.45 -17.58
CA SER A 66 15.92 -12.77 -16.32
C SER A 66 14.93 -11.61 -16.12
N PRO A 67 13.67 -11.88 -15.74
CA PRO A 67 12.65 -10.84 -15.65
C PRO A 67 12.88 -9.94 -14.43
N ALA A 68 12.47 -8.67 -14.54
CA ALA A 68 12.54 -7.74 -13.41
C ALA A 68 11.66 -8.17 -12.23
N LEU A 69 10.57 -8.89 -12.51
CA LEU A 69 9.71 -9.50 -11.50
C LEU A 69 9.30 -10.90 -11.98
N ASP A 70 9.60 -11.91 -11.18
CA ASP A 70 9.18 -13.29 -11.47
C ASP A 70 7.68 -13.47 -11.20
N LEU A 71 6.89 -13.46 -12.27
CA LEU A 71 5.44 -13.64 -12.20
C LEU A 71 5.02 -15.01 -11.69
N SER A 72 5.90 -16.01 -11.69
CA SER A 72 5.60 -17.35 -11.17
C SER A 72 5.34 -17.33 -9.67
N LEU A 73 5.89 -16.35 -8.93
CA LEU A 73 5.63 -16.14 -7.51
C LEU A 73 4.14 -15.90 -7.23
N PHE A 74 3.41 -15.24 -8.15
CA PHE A 74 1.96 -15.03 -7.99
C PHE A 74 1.13 -16.31 -8.15
N ARG A 75 1.71 -17.41 -8.66
CA ARG A 75 1.04 -18.72 -8.60
C ARG A 75 1.02 -19.29 -7.19
N ASP A 76 1.96 -18.88 -6.32
CA ASP A 76 1.90 -19.23 -4.92
C ASP A 76 0.77 -18.47 -4.22
N ARG A 77 -0.18 -19.22 -3.66
CA ARG A 77 -1.37 -18.63 -3.04
C ARG A 77 -1.01 -17.79 -1.81
N SER A 78 0.04 -18.14 -1.08
CA SER A 78 0.48 -17.36 0.09
C SER A 78 1.09 -16.04 -0.33
N PHE A 79 1.91 -16.02 -1.38
CA PHE A 79 2.48 -14.81 -1.95
C PHE A 79 1.39 -13.87 -2.51
N SER A 80 0.45 -14.40 -3.29
CA SER A 80 -0.66 -13.61 -3.83
C SER A 80 -1.57 -13.05 -2.75
N LEU A 81 -1.92 -13.84 -1.73
CA LEU A 81 -2.73 -13.36 -0.60
C LEU A 81 -1.98 -12.32 0.25
N ALA A 82 -0.66 -12.47 0.44
CA ALA A 82 0.14 -11.50 1.17
C ALA A 82 0.18 -10.15 0.44
N ASN A 83 0.40 -10.15 -0.87
CA ASN A 83 0.40 -8.92 -1.69
C ASN A 83 -0.98 -8.27 -1.74
N ALA A 84 -2.06 -9.05 -1.92
CA ALA A 84 -3.42 -8.54 -1.87
C ALA A 84 -3.75 -7.94 -0.49
N GLY A 85 -3.34 -8.62 0.58
CA GLY A 85 -3.47 -8.12 1.95
C GLY A 85 -2.73 -6.79 2.16
N MET A 86 -1.50 -6.67 1.67
CA MET A 86 -0.72 -5.43 1.72
C MET A 86 -1.37 -4.30 0.91
N PHE A 87 -1.93 -4.60 -0.25
CA PHE A 87 -2.67 -3.64 -1.07
C PHE A 87 -3.89 -3.09 -0.33
N PHE A 88 -4.78 -3.96 0.19
CA PHE A 88 -5.95 -3.53 0.95
C PHE A 88 -5.60 -2.83 2.26
N TYR A 89 -4.58 -3.33 2.96
CA TYR A 89 -4.05 -2.67 4.15
C TYR A 89 -3.59 -1.25 3.83
N SER A 90 -2.87 -1.04 2.73
CA SER A 90 -2.37 0.28 2.35
C SER A 90 -3.52 1.25 2.06
N ILE A 91 -4.55 0.80 1.32
CA ILE A 91 -5.76 1.60 1.07
C ILE A 91 -6.46 1.97 2.38
N GLY A 92 -6.72 0.97 3.23
CA GLY A 92 -7.42 1.16 4.51
C GLY A 92 -6.65 2.08 5.45
N PHE A 93 -5.33 1.86 5.56
CA PHE A 93 -4.45 2.69 6.38
C PHE A 93 -4.42 4.14 5.89
N THR A 94 -4.25 4.38 4.58
CA THR A 94 -4.27 5.74 4.02
C THR A 94 -5.62 6.42 4.25
N ALA A 95 -6.73 5.73 3.99
CA ALA A 95 -8.07 6.26 4.23
C ALA A 95 -8.31 6.60 5.70
N MET A 96 -7.92 5.71 6.62
CA MET A 96 -8.00 5.94 8.07
C MET A 96 -7.12 7.11 8.50
N PHE A 97 -5.89 7.19 8.02
CA PHE A 97 -4.93 8.22 8.40
C PHE A 97 -5.39 9.62 7.98
N PHE A 98 -5.69 9.80 6.69
CA PHE A 98 -6.21 11.08 6.18
C PHE A 98 -7.61 11.39 6.72
N GLY A 99 -8.48 10.38 6.81
CA GLY A 99 -9.82 10.52 7.39
C GLY A 99 -9.77 11.03 8.83
N SER A 100 -8.86 10.48 9.65
CA SER A 100 -8.65 10.93 11.02
C SER A 100 -8.15 12.38 11.07
N ILE A 101 -7.16 12.75 10.25
CA ILE A 101 -6.68 14.15 10.17
C ILE A 101 -7.82 15.10 9.81
N PHE A 102 -8.60 14.77 8.78
CA PHE A 102 -9.73 15.60 8.36
C PHE A 102 -10.81 15.68 9.43
N PHE A 103 -11.08 14.59 10.14
CA PHE A 103 -12.04 14.57 11.24
C PHE A 103 -11.58 15.47 12.40
N LEU A 104 -10.34 15.30 12.87
CA LEU A 104 -9.79 16.11 13.96
C LEU A 104 -9.75 17.61 13.61
N THR A 105 -9.39 17.95 12.37
CA THR A 105 -9.25 19.35 11.95
C THR A 105 -10.57 20.00 11.56
N ARG A 106 -11.41 19.34 10.75
CA ARG A 106 -12.65 19.93 10.21
C ARG A 106 -13.86 19.75 11.12
N ILE A 107 -13.93 18.68 11.90
CA ILE A 107 -15.09 18.40 12.78
C ILE A 107 -14.78 18.81 14.22
N TRP A 108 -13.64 18.36 14.77
CA TRP A 108 -13.25 18.73 16.14
C TRP A 108 -12.51 20.08 16.25
N GLY A 109 -12.21 20.72 15.12
CA GLY A 109 -11.60 22.06 15.09
C GLY A 109 -10.17 22.11 15.67
N TYR A 110 -9.48 20.97 15.75
CA TYR A 110 -8.13 20.96 16.30
C TYR A 110 -7.16 21.66 15.33
N PRO A 111 -6.22 22.47 15.86
CA PRO A 111 -5.12 22.97 15.04
C PRO A 111 -4.27 21.79 14.53
N LEU A 112 -3.71 21.93 13.33
CA LEU A 112 -3.01 20.85 12.62
C LEU A 112 -1.90 20.19 13.45
N VAL A 113 -1.16 20.99 14.23
CA VAL A 113 -0.11 20.50 15.14
C VAL A 113 -0.69 19.55 16.19
N ARG A 114 -1.84 19.88 16.78
CA ARG A 114 -2.52 19.04 17.77
C ARG A 114 -3.09 17.77 17.13
N ALA A 115 -3.64 17.86 15.92
CA ALA A 115 -4.10 16.68 15.18
C ALA A 115 -2.93 15.72 14.85
N GLY A 116 -1.78 16.27 14.44
CA GLY A 116 -0.56 15.50 14.23
C GLY A 116 -0.09 14.81 15.51
N MET A 117 -0.03 15.55 16.64
CA MET A 117 0.32 14.98 17.94
C MET A 117 -0.63 13.87 18.39
N ALA A 118 -1.94 14.00 18.13
CA ALA A 118 -2.92 12.96 18.45
C ALA A 118 -2.71 11.66 17.65
N LEU A 119 -2.11 11.75 16.45
CA LEU A 119 -1.79 10.61 15.60
C LEU A 119 -0.40 10.01 15.87
N MET A 120 0.51 10.75 16.51
CA MET A 120 1.88 10.28 16.84
C MET A 120 1.96 8.96 17.62
N PRO A 121 1.04 8.63 18.56
CA PRO A 121 1.11 7.36 19.26
C PRO A 121 1.12 6.15 18.33
N GLY A 122 0.43 6.22 17.17
CA GLY A 122 0.38 5.14 16.20
C GLY A 122 1.77 4.78 15.64
N PRO A 123 2.45 5.70 14.92
CA PRO A 123 3.81 5.48 14.44
C PRO A 123 4.82 5.15 15.54
N LEU A 124 4.67 5.74 16.74
CA LEU A 124 5.55 5.44 17.87
C LEU A 124 5.44 3.97 18.29
N MET A 125 4.22 3.43 18.37
CA MET A 125 4.02 2.00 18.61
C MET A 125 4.67 1.15 17.51
N VAL A 126 4.56 1.55 16.23
CA VAL A 126 5.22 0.84 15.13
C VAL A 126 6.74 0.79 15.34
N VAL A 127 7.38 1.90 15.71
CA VAL A 127 8.83 1.93 15.98
C VAL A 127 9.22 0.97 17.10
N LEU A 128 8.43 0.91 18.17
CA LEU A 128 8.69 0.03 19.31
C LEU A 128 8.50 -1.45 18.98
N PHE A 129 7.45 -1.78 18.21
CA PHE A 129 7.07 -3.17 17.96
C PHE A 129 7.65 -3.75 16.66
N ALA A 130 8.06 -2.95 15.68
CA ALA A 130 8.60 -3.44 14.40
C ALA A 130 9.81 -4.37 14.54
N PRO A 131 10.81 -4.11 15.41
CA PRO A 131 11.93 -5.04 15.60
C PRO A 131 11.47 -6.38 16.19
N ILE A 132 10.49 -6.35 17.10
CA ILE A 132 9.96 -7.53 17.78
C ILE A 132 9.19 -8.38 16.77
N THR A 133 8.27 -7.76 16.02
CA THR A 133 7.48 -8.46 15.00
C THR A 133 8.35 -8.99 13.86
N GLY A 134 9.40 -8.26 13.47
CA GLY A 134 10.39 -8.73 12.50
C GLY A 134 11.15 -9.98 12.96
N ARG A 135 11.62 -10.01 14.21
CA ARG A 135 12.25 -11.20 14.80
C ARG A 135 11.27 -12.38 14.88
N LEU A 136 10.06 -12.13 15.34
CA LEU A 136 9.01 -13.15 15.40
C LEU A 136 8.66 -13.68 14.00
N ALA A 137 8.66 -12.83 12.98
CA ALA A 137 8.40 -13.23 11.59
C ALA A 137 9.52 -14.12 11.03
N GLY A 138 10.76 -13.87 11.41
CA GLY A 138 11.89 -14.74 11.09
C GLY A 138 11.79 -16.13 11.71
N ILE A 139 11.21 -16.25 12.92
CA ILE A 139 11.10 -17.52 13.65
C ILE A 139 9.84 -18.30 13.27
N TYR A 140 8.69 -17.64 13.27
CA TYR A 140 7.37 -18.28 13.11
C TYR A 140 6.81 -18.19 11.69
N GLY A 141 7.47 -17.45 10.80
CA GLY A 141 7.03 -17.16 9.45
C GLY A 141 6.03 -16.00 9.39
N HIS A 142 6.18 -15.17 8.36
CA HIS A 142 5.39 -13.94 8.14
C HIS A 142 3.87 -14.18 8.18
N ARG A 143 3.38 -15.28 7.59
CA ARG A 143 1.94 -15.58 7.49
C ARG A 143 1.23 -15.65 8.85
N ARG A 144 1.89 -16.18 9.88
CA ARG A 144 1.30 -16.36 11.22
C ARG A 144 1.14 -15.04 11.98
N LEU A 145 1.87 -13.99 11.58
CA LEU A 145 1.77 -12.65 12.17
C LEU A 145 0.88 -11.72 11.35
N LEU A 146 0.90 -11.85 10.02
CA LEU A 146 0.11 -11.00 9.12
C LEU A 146 -1.39 -11.21 9.29
N VAL A 147 -1.86 -12.46 9.46
CA VAL A 147 -3.29 -12.74 9.59
C VAL A 147 -3.89 -12.15 10.87
N PRO A 148 -3.34 -12.39 12.07
CA PRO A 148 -3.85 -11.74 13.29
C PRO A 148 -3.71 -10.22 13.25
N GLY A 149 -2.59 -9.69 12.75
CA GLY A 149 -2.37 -8.25 12.63
C GLY A 149 -3.40 -7.58 11.71
N GLY A 150 -3.71 -8.21 10.58
CA GLY A 150 -4.75 -7.74 9.66
C GLY A 150 -6.15 -7.74 10.29
N ILE A 151 -6.50 -8.77 11.06
CA ILE A 151 -7.78 -8.84 11.80
C ILE A 151 -7.85 -7.71 12.85
N ILE A 152 -6.79 -7.52 13.63
CA ILE A 152 -6.70 -6.44 14.62
C ILE A 152 -6.86 -5.07 13.94
N HIS A 153 -6.23 -4.87 12.79
CA HIS A 153 -6.36 -3.63 12.03
C HIS A 153 -7.79 -3.40 11.53
N ALA A 154 -8.43 -4.43 10.96
CA ALA A 154 -9.81 -4.36 10.51
C ALA A 154 -10.78 -4.06 11.66
N LEU A 155 -10.58 -4.70 12.82
CA LEU A 155 -11.36 -4.45 14.03
C LEU A 155 -11.15 -3.03 14.56
N GLY A 156 -9.89 -2.56 14.61
CA GLY A 156 -9.58 -1.18 15.02
C GLY A 156 -10.24 -0.15 14.11
N ALA A 157 -10.19 -0.37 12.79
CA ALA A 157 -10.89 0.48 11.82
C ALA A 157 -12.41 0.44 12.02
N ALA A 158 -13.00 -0.72 12.29
CA ALA A 158 -14.43 -0.84 12.59
C ALA A 158 -14.80 -0.10 13.89
N VAL A 159 -14.00 -0.22 14.94
CA VAL A 159 -14.21 0.52 16.20
C VAL A 159 -14.15 2.02 15.97
N LEU A 160 -13.22 2.51 15.15
CA LEU A 160 -13.18 3.93 14.79
C LEU A 160 -14.41 4.37 14.00
N LEU A 161 -14.87 3.54 13.05
CA LEU A 161 -16.06 3.85 12.25
C LEU A 161 -17.36 3.87 13.05
N PHE A 162 -17.53 2.93 13.99
CA PHE A 162 -18.78 2.78 14.75
C PHE A 162 -18.75 3.41 16.15
N GLY A 163 -17.56 3.63 16.72
CA GLY A 163 -17.38 4.10 18.09
C GLY A 163 -17.04 5.58 18.23
N VAL A 164 -16.63 6.26 17.15
CA VAL A 164 -16.36 7.70 17.19
C VAL A 164 -17.67 8.47 16.99
N GLY A 165 -18.27 8.91 18.09
CA GLY A 165 -19.38 9.87 18.08
C GLY A 165 -18.93 11.30 17.76
N GLY A 166 -19.89 12.17 17.41
CA GLY A 166 -19.62 13.58 17.04
C GLY A 166 -19.09 14.47 18.16
N THR A 167 -19.08 14.00 19.42
CA THR A 167 -18.60 14.77 20.58
C THR A 167 -17.18 14.36 20.99
N PRO A 168 -16.26 15.31 21.19
CA PRO A 168 -14.87 15.02 21.54
C PRO A 168 -14.76 14.63 23.03
N HIS A 169 -14.86 13.34 23.34
CA HIS A 169 -14.65 12.80 24.69
C HIS A 169 -13.22 12.27 24.94
N PHE A 170 -12.21 12.77 24.20
CA PHE A 170 -10.83 12.33 24.40
C PHE A 170 -10.07 13.11 25.49
N LEU A 171 -10.65 14.18 26.05
CA LEU A 171 -10.02 15.06 27.05
C LEU A 171 -10.95 15.51 28.20
N SER A 172 -11.98 14.73 28.55
CA SER A 172 -12.74 14.93 29.79
C SER A 172 -12.37 13.91 30.84
#